data_AF-A0A957NAH2-F1
#
_entry.id   AF-A0A957NAH2-F1
#
_cell.length_a   1.000
_cell.length_b   1.000
_cell.length_c   1.000
_cell.angle_alpha   90.00
_cell.angle_beta   90.00
_cell.angle_gamma   90.00
#
_symmetry.space_group_name_H-M   'P 1'
#
loop_
_entity.id
_entity.type
_entity.pdbx_description
1 polymer ?
#
loop_
_entity_poly.entity_id
_entity_poly.type
_entity_poly.pdbx_seq_one_letter_code
_entity_poly.pdbx_strand_id
1 'polypeptide(L)'
;MNSARLFLIFLLLLLTACTSQSAVEPTPPASPSAAQVAAASSATPRPAAPSASASPVVTATRPATATPRPRAVATSTVTPRPPTETALPTASASAVPATESAVPPTATALPPTATTVAAVTGSRCFQPPGNYERLTVRGHVITRRTQAMLTNAQALYGGVGSMQLLIQGSYAPGLGASFGTHDGGGAVDVWAINPDTGALLDDIPQMVWAMRQSGFAAWFRPADMLYEGMYPHIHAIAIGDDELSAAAYDQIHASYGYFAGNNGLPDVEFAGPDPHGGPIICDWMDSSVYGSTASAPVPTPTLPPPAPTATTSLACARPSDSYSRVTVNGWTLSQRSYGMLQVAQSLYGGPGDLLQVTQGSYSAGVSGSFGTHDGGGAVDLSIRHPQSGAILYGETERMVNALRLAGFAAWYRSPEQGFAPHIHAIAVGDAELSEAASAQLIGPEGYFYGRNGLPDERAGPDPHGGPIVCSWMSDMGYGDWR
;
A
#
# COMPACT_ATOMS: atom_id res chain seq x y z
N MET A 1 -30.74 -22.41 16.24
CA MET A 1 -30.40 -22.82 17.62
C MET A 1 -28.89 -23.03 17.70
N ASN A 2 -28.25 -22.51 18.75
CA ASN A 2 -26.82 -22.61 19.11
C ASN A 2 -25.86 -21.46 18.75
N SER A 3 -26.22 -20.21 19.07
CA SER A 3 -25.22 -19.13 19.27
C SER A 3 -25.20 -18.55 20.69
N ALA A 4 -26.09 -19.00 21.58
CA ALA A 4 -26.22 -18.47 22.94
C ALA A 4 -25.33 -19.14 24.01
N ARG A 5 -24.52 -20.15 23.65
CA ARG A 5 -23.69 -20.91 24.61
C ARG A 5 -22.22 -20.54 24.63
N LEU A 6 -21.72 -19.77 23.67
CA LEU A 6 -20.32 -19.32 23.66
C LEU A 6 -20.10 -18.05 24.51
N PHE A 7 -21.15 -17.27 24.75
CA PHE A 7 -21.07 -16.00 25.49
C PHE A 7 -20.93 -16.20 27.02
N LEU A 8 -21.30 -17.36 27.56
CA LEU A 8 -21.28 -17.60 29.01
C LEU A 8 -19.95 -18.18 29.54
N ILE A 9 -19.06 -18.66 28.65
CA ILE A 9 -17.79 -19.29 29.06
C ILE A 9 -16.66 -18.24 29.17
N PHE A 10 -16.72 -17.14 28.41
CA PHE A 10 -15.69 -16.10 28.47
C PHE A 10 -15.85 -15.14 29.66
N LEU A 11 -17.08 -14.92 30.15
CA LEU A 11 -17.34 -14.03 31.29
C LEU A 11 -16.98 -14.66 32.65
N LEU A 12 -16.86 -16.00 32.72
CA LEU A 12 -16.55 -16.72 33.97
C LEU A 12 -15.04 -16.89 34.23
N LEU A 13 -14.18 -16.56 33.26
CA LEU A 13 -12.73 -16.70 33.36
C LEU A 13 -11.99 -15.41 33.76
N LEU A 14 -12.71 -14.28 33.89
CA LEU A 14 -12.15 -12.97 34.28
C LEU A 14 -12.46 -12.56 35.73
N LEU A 15 -13.20 -13.36 36.50
CA LEU A 15 -13.64 -13.03 37.86
C LEU A 15 -13.00 -13.91 38.96
N THR A 16 -11.88 -14.58 38.68
CA THR A 16 -11.21 -15.41 39.70
C THR A 16 -9.69 -15.25 39.68
N ALA A 17 -9.21 -14.06 40.03
CA ALA A 17 -7.86 -13.91 40.57
C ALA A 17 -7.76 -12.63 41.43
N CYS A 18 -7.26 -12.81 42.66
CA CYS A 18 -6.75 -11.81 43.60
C CYS A 18 -7.77 -10.98 44.39
N THR A 19 -8.27 -11.58 45.47
CA THR A 19 -8.40 -10.89 46.76
C THR A 19 -7.20 -11.22 47.65
N SER A 20 -6.93 -10.31 48.59
CA SER A 20 -5.99 -10.33 49.73
C SER A 20 -4.54 -9.88 49.49
N GLN A 21 -4.23 -8.65 49.93
CA GLN A 21 -3.33 -8.43 51.06
C GLN A 21 -3.38 -7.00 51.61
N SER A 22 -3.09 -6.93 52.90
CA SER A 22 -3.42 -5.89 53.87
C SER A 22 -2.54 -4.65 53.81
N ALA A 23 -3.08 -3.58 54.37
CA ALA A 23 -2.43 -2.31 54.68
C ALA A 23 -1.17 -2.48 55.56
N VAL A 24 -0.09 -1.81 55.16
CA VAL A 24 0.96 -1.29 56.05
C VAL A 24 1.44 0.05 55.49
N GLU A 25 1.21 1.10 56.27
CA GLU A 25 1.70 2.46 56.07
C GLU A 25 3.22 2.53 56.38
N PRO A 26 4.01 3.34 55.64
CA PRO A 26 5.12 3.98 56.32
C PRO A 26 5.24 5.48 56.03
N THR A 27 5.53 6.16 57.13
CA THR A 27 5.92 7.55 57.35
C THR A 27 7.12 7.99 56.49
N PRO A 28 7.22 9.27 56.08
CA PRO A 28 8.30 9.74 55.21
C PRO A 28 9.56 10.13 56.01
N PRO A 29 10.77 10.00 55.43
CA PRO A 29 11.91 10.75 55.91
C PRO A 29 12.27 11.91 54.97
N ALA A 30 12.83 12.92 55.62
CA ALA A 30 13.14 14.25 55.13
C ALA A 30 14.29 14.31 54.11
N SER A 31 14.27 15.39 53.33
CA SER A 31 15.38 15.91 52.53
C SER A 31 16.67 16.10 53.34
N PRO A 32 17.83 16.04 52.67
CA PRO A 32 18.67 17.24 52.75
C PRO A 32 19.33 17.67 51.43
N SER A 33 19.74 18.93 51.52
CA SER A 33 20.43 19.84 50.60
C SER A 33 21.79 19.39 50.05
N ALA A 34 22.06 19.87 48.83
CA ALA A 34 23.33 20.32 48.21
C ALA A 34 24.69 19.97 48.86
N ALA A 35 25.63 19.47 48.03
CA ALA A 35 26.84 20.18 47.56
C ALA A 35 28.03 19.26 47.23
N GLN A 36 28.72 19.62 46.12
CA GLN A 36 30.16 19.53 45.82
C GLN A 36 30.85 18.23 45.33
N VAL A 37 31.27 18.32 44.04
CA VAL A 37 32.65 18.24 43.49
C VAL A 37 33.60 17.12 43.98
N ALA A 38 34.01 16.23 43.07
CA ALA A 38 35.42 16.10 42.61
C ALA A 38 35.63 14.85 41.72
N ALA A 39 36.61 14.97 40.83
CA ALA A 39 37.03 14.04 39.79
C ALA A 39 37.78 12.78 40.31
N ALA A 40 37.79 11.70 39.52
CA ALA A 40 38.98 11.21 38.78
C ALA A 40 38.91 9.71 38.40
N SER A 41 39.38 9.45 37.18
CA SER A 41 40.22 8.31 36.74
C SER A 41 39.65 6.89 36.63
N SER A 42 39.32 6.56 35.37
CA SER A 42 40.00 5.55 34.53
C SER A 42 40.41 4.20 35.14
N ALA A 43 39.77 3.12 34.66
CA ALA A 43 40.45 1.86 34.31
C ALA A 43 39.57 1.00 33.40
N THR A 44 40.03 0.78 32.17
CA THR A 44 39.50 -0.17 31.20
C THR A 44 40.19 -1.52 31.37
N PRO A 45 39.48 -2.66 31.32
CA PRO A 45 40.10 -3.93 30.95
C PRO A 45 39.70 -4.36 29.53
N ARG A 46 40.74 -4.77 28.80
CA ARG A 46 40.79 -5.30 27.43
C ARG A 46 40.21 -6.74 27.36
N PRO A 47 39.66 -7.18 26.21
CA PRO A 47 38.93 -8.45 26.12
C PRO A 47 39.84 -9.67 25.93
N ALA A 48 39.37 -10.80 26.45
CA ALA A 48 39.93 -12.13 26.20
C ALA A 48 39.37 -12.74 24.90
N ALA A 49 40.27 -13.27 24.07
CA ALA A 49 39.97 -14.04 22.88
C ALA A 49 39.49 -15.46 23.23
N PRO A 50 38.67 -16.11 22.38
CA PRO A 50 38.61 -17.56 22.34
C PRO A 50 39.26 -18.14 21.09
N SER A 51 39.88 -19.29 21.37
CA SER A 51 40.71 -20.15 20.55
C SER A 51 39.96 -20.81 19.39
N ALA A 52 40.67 -20.97 18.28
CA ALA A 52 40.33 -21.89 17.20
C ALA A 52 40.37 -23.34 17.71
N SER A 53 39.45 -24.19 17.24
CA SER A 53 39.59 -25.64 17.27
C SER A 53 39.02 -26.26 16.00
N ALA A 54 39.73 -27.27 15.55
CA ALA A 54 39.73 -27.85 14.22
C ALA A 54 38.55 -28.80 13.93
N SER A 55 38.38 -29.04 12.62
CA SER A 55 37.54 -30.06 12.00
C SER A 55 37.81 -31.48 12.51
N PRO A 56 36.90 -32.41 12.18
CA PRO A 56 37.39 -33.53 11.38
C PRO A 56 36.55 -33.85 10.14
N VAL A 57 37.30 -34.32 9.16
CA VAL A 57 36.93 -34.97 7.91
C VAL A 57 36.08 -36.21 8.15
N VAL A 58 34.99 -36.39 7.39
CA VAL A 58 34.38 -37.70 7.15
C VAL A 58 34.20 -37.88 5.64
N THR A 59 34.79 -38.95 5.13
CA THR A 59 34.79 -39.38 3.74
C THR A 59 33.87 -40.60 3.58
N ALA A 60 33.30 -40.73 2.36
CA ALA A 60 32.69 -41.93 1.76
C ALA A 60 31.25 -42.25 2.24
N THR A 61 30.32 -42.76 1.43
CA THR A 61 30.42 -43.56 0.20
C THR A 61 29.07 -43.51 -0.55
N ARG A 62 29.10 -43.50 -1.89
CA ARG A 62 27.94 -43.76 -2.78
C ARG A 62 27.43 -45.20 -2.60
N PRO A 63 26.13 -45.43 -2.81
CA PRO A 63 25.74 -46.50 -3.72
C PRO A 63 24.80 -46.02 -4.82
N ALA A 64 25.03 -46.59 -6.01
CA ALA A 64 24.17 -46.47 -7.17
C ALA A 64 23.04 -47.50 -7.08
N THR A 65 21.79 -47.10 -7.35
CA THR A 65 20.76 -48.07 -7.73
C THR A 65 19.62 -47.45 -8.56
N ALA A 66 19.47 -48.03 -9.75
CA ALA A 66 18.23 -48.33 -10.47
C ALA A 66 17.27 -47.20 -10.88
N THR A 67 17.36 -46.86 -12.17
CA THR A 67 16.32 -46.25 -13.00
C THR A 67 15.12 -47.20 -13.17
N PRO A 68 13.87 -46.79 -12.87
CA PRO A 68 12.69 -47.51 -13.34
C PRO A 68 12.29 -47.04 -14.75
N ARG A 69 12.11 -48.02 -15.65
CA ARG A 69 11.50 -47.87 -16.98
C ARG A 69 10.12 -47.21 -16.90
N PRO A 70 9.74 -46.35 -17.86
CA PRO A 70 8.37 -45.88 -17.97
C PRO A 70 7.45 -47.01 -18.47
N ARG A 71 6.33 -47.20 -17.77
CA ARG A 71 5.24 -48.10 -18.12
C ARG A 71 4.44 -47.44 -19.24
N ALA A 72 4.26 -48.13 -20.37
CA ALA A 72 3.43 -47.68 -21.48
C ALA A 72 1.98 -47.47 -21.00
N VAL A 73 1.49 -46.24 -21.12
CA VAL A 73 0.08 -45.90 -20.96
C VAL A 73 -0.57 -46.05 -22.32
N ALA A 74 -1.56 -46.94 -22.41
CA ALA A 74 -2.38 -47.12 -23.60
C ALA A 74 -3.19 -45.84 -23.86
N THR A 75 -3.02 -45.26 -25.04
CA THR A 75 -3.89 -44.24 -25.61
C THR A 75 -5.26 -44.84 -25.92
N SER A 76 -6.27 -44.51 -25.13
CA SER A 76 -7.68 -44.61 -25.54
C SER A 76 -8.08 -43.32 -26.24
N THR A 77 -8.15 -43.37 -27.57
CA THR A 77 -8.83 -42.38 -28.40
C THR A 77 -10.33 -42.44 -28.13
N VAL A 78 -10.86 -41.45 -27.41
CA VAL A 78 -12.30 -41.17 -27.35
C VAL A 78 -12.58 -40.04 -28.32
N THR A 79 -13.30 -40.37 -29.38
CA THR A 79 -13.81 -39.42 -30.38
C THR A 79 -14.88 -38.53 -29.74
N PRO A 80 -14.76 -37.19 -29.77
CA PRO A 80 -15.84 -36.33 -29.33
C PRO A 80 -16.99 -36.35 -30.36
N ARG A 81 -18.19 -36.68 -29.87
CA ARG A 81 -19.46 -36.60 -30.60
C ARG A 81 -19.88 -35.13 -30.68
N PRO A 82 -20.34 -34.61 -31.83
CA PRO A 82 -20.79 -33.23 -31.93
C PRO A 82 -22.08 -33.01 -31.10
N PRO A 83 -22.28 -31.82 -30.51
CA PRO A 83 -23.51 -31.51 -29.79
C PRO A 83 -24.67 -31.39 -30.77
N THR A 84 -25.74 -32.13 -30.48
CA THR A 84 -27.03 -32.06 -31.17
C THR A 84 -27.70 -30.73 -30.84
N GLU A 85 -27.90 -29.87 -31.84
CA GLU A 85 -28.82 -28.73 -31.78
C GLU A 85 -30.22 -29.22 -31.39
N THR A 86 -30.72 -28.73 -30.25
CA THR A 86 -32.14 -28.82 -29.90
C THR A 86 -32.72 -27.42 -30.08
N ALA A 87 -33.45 -27.24 -31.19
CA ALA A 87 -34.21 -26.04 -31.48
C ALA A 87 -35.32 -25.85 -30.43
N LEU A 88 -35.36 -24.67 -29.80
CA LEU A 88 -36.48 -24.22 -28.98
C LEU A 88 -37.55 -23.57 -29.87
N PRO A 89 -38.85 -23.82 -29.62
CA PRO A 89 -39.93 -23.31 -30.44
C PRO A 89 -40.20 -21.82 -30.19
N THR A 90 -40.41 -21.11 -31.29
CA THR A 90 -40.95 -19.75 -31.37
C THR A 90 -42.35 -19.69 -30.78
N ALA A 91 -42.58 -18.85 -29.76
CA ALA A 91 -43.90 -18.54 -29.25
C ALA A 91 -44.21 -17.05 -29.47
N SER A 92 -45.22 -16.82 -30.30
CA SER A 92 -45.79 -15.53 -30.66
C SER A 92 -46.42 -14.79 -29.46
N ALA A 93 -46.33 -13.47 -29.53
CA ALA A 93 -46.99 -12.51 -28.68
C ALA A 93 -48.53 -12.67 -28.69
N SER A 94 -49.13 -12.58 -27.50
CA SER A 94 -50.55 -12.30 -27.35
C SER A 94 -50.77 -11.39 -26.14
N ALA A 95 -51.34 -10.22 -26.40
CA ALA A 95 -51.60 -9.14 -25.45
C ALA A 95 -52.81 -9.42 -24.56
N VAL A 96 -52.73 -9.07 -23.27
CA VAL A 96 -53.83 -8.99 -22.28
C VAL A 96 -53.46 -7.87 -21.26
N PRO A 97 -54.44 -7.10 -20.70
CA PRO A 97 -54.29 -5.66 -20.50
C PRO A 97 -53.75 -5.23 -19.13
N ALA A 98 -53.33 -3.97 -19.10
CA ALA A 98 -52.83 -3.24 -17.95
C ALA A 98 -53.81 -3.24 -16.77
N THR A 99 -53.31 -3.65 -15.61
CA THR A 99 -53.90 -3.32 -14.31
C THR A 99 -53.09 -2.21 -13.66
N GLU A 100 -53.83 -1.18 -13.30
CA GLU A 100 -53.46 0.06 -12.64
C GLU A 100 -52.66 -0.22 -11.36
N SER A 101 -51.40 0.21 -11.33
CA SER A 101 -50.54 0.11 -10.14
C SER A 101 -50.23 1.52 -9.64
N ALA A 102 -50.61 1.75 -8.38
CA ALA A 102 -50.54 3.02 -7.70
C ALA A 102 -49.10 3.56 -7.62
N VAL A 103 -48.95 4.82 -8.00
CA VAL A 103 -47.72 5.60 -7.89
C VAL A 103 -47.39 5.83 -6.40
N PRO A 104 -46.23 5.39 -5.88
CA PRO A 104 -45.76 5.86 -4.58
C PRO A 104 -45.30 7.33 -4.70
N PRO A 105 -45.47 8.15 -3.65
CA PRO A 105 -45.14 9.56 -3.70
C PRO A 105 -43.64 9.77 -3.94
N THR A 106 -43.35 10.55 -4.97
CA THR A 106 -42.03 11.09 -5.30
C THR A 106 -41.41 11.76 -4.07
N ALA A 107 -40.36 11.13 -3.52
CA ALA A 107 -39.47 11.83 -2.62
C ALA A 107 -38.68 12.85 -3.44
N THR A 108 -39.02 14.13 -3.27
CA THR A 108 -38.25 15.25 -3.81
C THR A 108 -36.86 15.22 -3.20
N ALA A 109 -35.90 14.66 -3.93
CA ALA A 109 -34.48 14.81 -3.61
C ALA A 109 -34.12 16.29 -3.73
N LEU A 110 -33.70 16.89 -2.61
CA LEU A 110 -33.07 18.20 -2.61
C LEU A 110 -31.77 18.11 -3.43
N PRO A 111 -31.47 19.10 -4.29
CA PRO A 111 -30.24 19.10 -5.06
C PRO A 111 -29.02 19.14 -4.12
N PRO A 112 -27.95 18.38 -4.39
CA PRO A 112 -26.70 18.55 -3.66
C PRO A 112 -26.15 19.94 -3.98
N THR A 113 -26.28 20.84 -3.03
CA THR A 113 -25.64 22.15 -3.11
C THR A 113 -24.18 21.91 -2.77
N ALA A 114 -23.36 21.63 -3.79
CA ALA A 114 -21.91 21.65 -3.68
C ALA A 114 -21.49 23.07 -3.28
N THR A 115 -21.42 23.29 -1.97
CA THR A 115 -20.85 24.51 -1.42
C THR A 115 -19.34 24.34 -1.54
N THR A 116 -18.75 24.99 -2.54
CA THR A 116 -17.32 25.25 -2.55
C THR A 116 -16.98 25.99 -1.26
N VAL A 117 -16.44 25.27 -0.29
CA VAL A 117 -15.96 25.85 0.98
C VAL A 117 -14.72 26.66 0.64
N ALA A 118 -14.84 27.97 0.72
CA ALA A 118 -13.70 28.88 0.66
C ALA A 118 -12.72 28.52 1.79
N ALA A 119 -11.42 28.48 1.47
CA ALA A 119 -10.36 28.31 2.46
C ALA A 119 -10.54 29.35 3.58
N VAL A 120 -10.79 28.89 4.80
CA VAL A 120 -10.86 29.76 5.98
C VAL A 120 -9.43 30.13 6.38
N THR A 121 -8.86 31.14 5.72
CA THR A 121 -7.60 31.77 6.14
C THR A 121 -7.87 32.61 7.38
N GLY A 122 -7.27 32.24 8.53
CA GLY A 122 -7.30 33.03 9.75
C GLY A 122 -7.47 32.29 11.08
N SER A 123 -7.45 30.95 11.13
CA SER A 123 -7.59 30.20 12.39
C SER A 123 -6.27 29.59 12.86
N ARG A 124 -6.05 29.66 14.19
CA ARG A 124 -4.82 29.31 14.93
C ARG A 124 -4.50 27.82 14.84
N CYS A 125 -4.08 27.35 13.68
CA CYS A 125 -3.61 25.98 13.55
C CYS A 125 -2.41 25.74 14.44
N PHE A 126 -2.36 24.56 15.03
CA PHE A 126 -1.16 24.11 15.73
C PHE A 126 -0.07 23.80 14.72
N GLN A 127 1.08 24.48 14.83
CA GLN A 127 2.27 24.13 14.08
C GLN A 127 3.01 23.00 14.81
N PRO A 128 3.16 21.81 14.21
CA PRO A 128 3.79 20.68 14.89
C PRO A 128 5.28 20.93 15.15
N PRO A 129 5.81 20.48 16.30
CA PRO A 129 7.24 20.58 16.57
C PRO A 129 8.06 19.66 15.64
N GLY A 130 9.30 20.00 15.34
CA GLY A 130 10.24 19.16 14.57
C GLY A 130 10.92 18.07 15.41
N ASN A 131 10.20 17.42 16.34
CA ASN A 131 10.78 16.40 17.23
C ASN A 131 10.37 14.98 16.79
N TYR A 132 11.31 14.27 16.18
CA TYR A 132 11.11 12.92 15.64
C TYR A 132 11.54 11.80 16.62
N GLU A 133 11.78 12.11 17.90
CA GLU A 133 12.03 11.07 18.91
C GLU A 133 10.86 10.07 18.93
N ARG A 134 11.16 8.79 18.72
CA ARG A 134 10.17 7.71 18.72
C ARG A 134 9.79 7.36 20.16
N LEU A 135 8.49 7.18 20.39
CA LEU A 135 7.94 6.71 21.64
C LEU A 135 6.85 5.67 21.38
N THR A 136 6.64 4.79 22.35
CA THR A 136 5.55 3.82 22.32
C THR A 136 4.38 4.35 23.14
N VAL A 137 3.23 4.50 22.50
CA VAL A 137 1.98 4.94 23.11
C VAL A 137 0.98 3.80 22.98
N ARG A 138 0.60 3.21 24.13
CA ARG A 138 -0.33 2.08 24.20
C ARG A 138 0.02 0.91 23.27
N GLY A 139 1.31 0.64 23.10
CA GLY A 139 1.81 -0.46 22.25
C GLY A 139 2.09 -0.08 20.80
N HIS A 140 1.80 1.15 20.38
CA HIS A 140 2.06 1.63 19.03
C HIS A 140 3.21 2.64 19.02
N VAL A 141 4.08 2.57 18.02
CA VAL A 141 5.20 3.52 17.86
C VAL A 141 4.68 4.76 17.14
N ILE A 142 5.02 5.94 17.63
CA ILE A 142 4.82 7.25 16.97
C ILE A 142 6.00 8.17 17.31
N THR A 143 6.07 9.37 16.73
CA THR A 143 7.05 10.39 17.10
C THR A 143 6.51 11.38 18.13
N ARG A 144 7.40 12.09 18.83
CA ARG A 144 7.02 13.20 19.74
C ARG A 144 6.22 14.28 19.00
N ARG A 145 6.54 14.54 17.74
CA ARG A 145 5.78 15.40 16.82
C ARG A 145 4.35 14.91 16.70
N THR A 146 4.13 13.67 16.28
CA THR A 146 2.79 13.08 16.14
C THR A 146 2.04 13.08 17.47
N GLN A 147 2.69 12.75 18.59
CA GLN A 147 2.07 12.79 19.93
C GLN A 147 1.63 14.22 20.33
N ALA A 148 2.42 15.25 20.00
CA ALA A 148 2.06 16.63 20.29
C ALA A 148 0.82 17.06 19.48
N MET A 149 0.73 16.63 18.22
CA MET A 149 -0.44 16.86 17.38
C MET A 149 -1.68 16.14 17.93
N LEU A 150 -1.57 14.87 18.34
CA LEU A 150 -2.69 14.13 18.96
C LEU A 150 -3.14 14.76 20.29
N THR A 151 -2.20 15.25 21.09
CA THR A 151 -2.49 15.99 22.33
C THR A 151 -3.26 17.28 22.03
N ASN A 152 -2.84 18.03 21.00
CA ASN A 152 -3.54 19.23 20.57
C ASN A 152 -4.95 18.90 20.04
N ALA A 153 -5.07 17.85 19.22
CA ALA A 153 -6.35 17.39 18.69
C ALA A 153 -7.32 17.01 19.81
N GLN A 154 -6.85 16.32 20.86
CA GLN A 154 -7.67 16.01 22.03
C GLN A 154 -8.19 17.28 22.71
N ALA A 155 -7.33 18.29 22.87
CA ALA A 155 -7.70 19.55 23.51
C ALA A 155 -8.72 20.35 22.69
N LEU A 156 -8.62 20.31 21.35
CA LEU A 156 -9.57 20.95 20.43
C LEU A 156 -10.90 20.20 20.33
N TYR A 157 -10.87 18.87 20.38
CA TYR A 157 -12.07 18.04 20.34
C TYR A 157 -12.90 18.20 21.62
N GLY A 158 -12.27 18.10 22.81
CA GLY A 158 -12.91 18.34 24.10
C GLY A 158 -14.06 17.37 24.49
N GLY A 159 -14.35 16.36 23.67
CA GLY A 159 -15.39 15.37 23.92
C GLY A 159 -14.90 14.17 24.74
N VAL A 160 -15.76 13.16 24.85
CA VAL A 160 -15.57 11.99 25.73
C VAL A 160 -14.64 10.91 25.15
N GLY A 161 -14.38 10.94 23.84
CA GLY A 161 -13.43 10.05 23.16
C GLY A 161 -11.96 10.39 23.42
N SER A 162 -11.07 9.44 23.10
CA SER A 162 -9.61 9.62 23.20
C SER A 162 -8.95 9.61 21.83
N MET A 163 -8.34 10.74 21.45
CA MET A 163 -7.48 10.89 20.26
C MET A 163 -6.17 10.10 20.35
N GLN A 164 -5.89 9.48 21.50
CA GLN A 164 -4.69 8.68 21.74
C GLN A 164 -5.02 7.20 21.82
N LEU A 165 -6.26 6.79 21.50
CA LEU A 165 -6.63 5.39 21.41
C LEU A 165 -6.28 4.89 20.00
N LEU A 166 -5.01 4.52 19.82
CA LEU A 166 -4.49 4.09 18.53
C LEU A 166 -4.93 2.64 18.21
N ILE A 167 -5.32 2.41 16.97
CA ILE A 167 -5.45 1.08 16.34
C ILE A 167 -4.11 0.70 15.72
N GLN A 168 -3.47 1.69 15.08
CA GLN A 168 -2.21 1.55 14.40
C GLN A 168 -1.40 2.84 14.55
N GLY A 169 -0.10 2.69 14.78
CA GLY A 169 0.85 3.81 14.87
C GLY A 169 1.72 3.88 13.63
N SER A 170 2.70 4.77 13.68
CA SER A 170 3.75 4.93 12.67
C SER A 170 4.76 3.79 12.73
N TYR A 171 5.56 3.62 11.67
CA TYR A 171 6.59 2.57 11.53
C TYR A 171 6.06 1.15 11.79
N ALA A 172 4.83 0.90 11.36
CA ALA A 172 4.14 -0.38 11.50
C ALA A 172 3.95 -1.04 10.13
N PRO A 173 5.04 -1.48 9.47
CA PRO A 173 4.94 -2.10 8.15
C PRO A 173 4.22 -3.44 8.21
N GLY A 174 3.59 -3.81 7.10
CA GLY A 174 3.09 -5.18 6.88
C GLY A 174 1.66 -5.46 7.34
N LEU A 175 0.87 -4.44 7.68
CA LEU A 175 -0.58 -4.56 7.81
C LEU A 175 -1.22 -4.22 6.46
N GLY A 176 -1.59 -5.23 5.67
CA GLY A 176 -2.09 -5.05 4.29
C GLY A 176 -3.28 -4.09 4.16
N ALA A 177 -4.07 -3.93 5.23
CA ALA A 177 -5.17 -2.98 5.34
C ALA A 177 -4.76 -1.50 5.28
N SER A 178 -3.49 -1.18 5.53
CA SER A 178 -2.99 0.19 5.67
C SER A 178 -2.39 0.78 4.39
N PHE A 179 -2.33 0.02 3.29
CA PHE A 179 -1.77 0.48 2.01
C PHE A 179 -0.35 1.07 2.12
N GLY A 180 0.44 0.65 3.13
CA GLY A 180 1.80 1.14 3.37
C GLY A 180 1.89 2.57 3.92
N THR A 181 0.77 3.23 4.25
CA THR A 181 0.81 4.60 4.81
C THR A 181 1.49 4.64 6.18
N HIS A 182 1.51 3.53 6.90
CA HIS A 182 2.14 3.41 8.23
C HIS A 182 3.59 2.90 8.21
N ASP A 183 4.18 2.68 7.04
CA ASP A 183 5.56 2.18 6.95
C ASP A 183 6.60 3.21 7.48
N GLY A 184 6.23 4.49 7.45
CA GLY A 184 7.04 5.63 7.92
C GLY A 184 6.46 6.29 9.18
N GLY A 185 7.00 7.46 9.50
CA GLY A 185 6.50 8.39 10.52
C GLY A 185 5.15 9.01 10.17
N GLY A 186 4.57 9.74 11.10
CA GLY A 186 3.46 10.67 10.85
C GLY A 186 2.07 10.06 10.66
N ALA A 187 1.93 8.80 10.24
CA ALA A 187 0.62 8.14 10.06
C ALA A 187 0.12 7.43 11.33
N VAL A 188 -1.17 7.57 11.61
CA VAL A 188 -1.88 6.97 12.76
C VAL A 188 -3.33 6.64 12.41
N ASP A 189 -3.83 5.54 12.97
CA ASP A 189 -5.26 5.20 12.96
C ASP A 189 -5.78 5.33 14.38
N VAL A 190 -6.77 6.18 14.55
CA VAL A 190 -7.36 6.49 15.86
C VAL A 190 -8.76 5.90 15.93
N TRP A 191 -9.03 5.14 16.99
CA TRP A 191 -10.36 4.64 17.27
C TRP A 191 -11.39 5.77 17.37
N ALA A 192 -12.50 5.60 16.66
CA ALA A 192 -13.66 6.48 16.77
C ALA A 192 -14.74 5.89 17.70
N ILE A 193 -14.31 5.42 18.87
CA ILE A 193 -15.18 4.82 19.89
C ILE A 193 -14.91 5.43 21.27
N ASN A 194 -15.94 5.41 22.10
CA ASN A 194 -15.84 5.50 23.54
C ASN A 194 -15.94 4.06 24.10
N PRO A 195 -14.99 3.59 24.92
CA PRO A 195 -15.02 2.25 25.49
C PRO A 195 -16.29 1.93 26.29
N ASP A 196 -16.92 2.94 26.88
CA ASP A 196 -18.10 2.80 27.73
C ASP A 196 -19.41 2.90 26.93
N THR A 197 -19.45 3.73 25.88
CA THR A 197 -20.69 4.06 25.16
C THR A 197 -20.73 3.59 23.70
N GLY A 198 -19.64 3.03 23.18
CA GLY A 198 -19.55 2.52 21.80
C GLY A 198 -19.11 3.57 20.78
N ALA A 199 -19.49 3.40 19.51
CA ALA A 199 -19.04 4.26 18.41
C ALA A 199 -19.46 5.72 18.58
N LEU A 200 -18.52 6.63 18.33
CA LEU A 200 -18.69 8.08 18.46
C LEU A 200 -19.05 8.71 17.11
N LEU A 201 -20.05 8.16 16.43
CA LEU A 201 -20.40 8.57 15.06
C LEU A 201 -20.82 10.05 14.97
N ASP A 202 -21.50 10.56 15.99
CA ASP A 202 -21.93 11.97 16.04
C ASP A 202 -20.77 12.94 16.26
N ASP A 203 -19.66 12.47 16.86
CA ASP A 203 -18.50 13.29 17.16
C ASP A 203 -17.48 13.32 16.02
N ILE A 204 -17.60 12.43 15.03
CA ILE A 204 -16.66 12.29 13.91
C ILE A 204 -16.36 13.64 13.23
N PRO A 205 -17.34 14.50 12.88
CA PRO A 205 -17.03 15.76 12.24
C PRO A 205 -16.14 16.66 13.11
N GLN A 206 -16.39 16.71 14.42
CA GLN A 206 -15.58 17.50 15.36
C GLN A 206 -14.21 16.88 15.60
N MET A 207 -14.13 15.55 15.63
CA MET A 207 -12.86 14.82 15.77
C MET A 207 -11.95 15.05 14.56
N VAL A 208 -12.49 14.89 13.34
CA VAL A 208 -11.78 15.14 12.08
C VAL A 208 -11.35 16.60 11.99
N TRP A 209 -12.23 17.55 12.32
CA TRP A 209 -11.90 18.97 12.38
C TRP A 209 -10.73 19.25 13.35
N ALA A 210 -10.77 18.67 14.55
CA ALA A 210 -9.73 18.86 15.56
C ALA A 210 -8.36 18.29 15.10
N MET A 211 -8.35 17.12 14.44
CA MET A 211 -7.11 16.56 13.87
C MET A 211 -6.55 17.44 12.76
N ARG A 212 -7.40 17.95 11.86
CA ARG A 212 -6.98 18.86 10.78
C ARG A 212 -6.38 20.16 11.30
N GLN A 213 -7.02 20.77 12.30
CA GLN A 213 -6.49 21.96 12.99
C GLN A 213 -5.18 21.68 13.74
N SER A 214 -4.92 20.41 14.07
CA SER A 214 -3.69 19.96 14.72
C SER A 214 -2.56 19.62 13.75
N GLY A 215 -2.79 19.79 12.44
CA GLY A 215 -1.78 19.57 11.41
C GLY A 215 -1.85 18.22 10.69
N PHE A 216 -2.92 17.45 10.86
CA PHE A 216 -3.12 16.19 10.14
C PHE A 216 -3.92 16.40 8.84
N ALA A 217 -3.56 15.66 7.79
CA ALA A 217 -4.53 15.20 6.81
C ALA A 217 -5.32 14.06 7.47
N ALA A 218 -6.63 14.23 7.69
CA ALA A 218 -7.41 13.27 8.48
C ALA A 218 -8.76 12.96 7.82
N TRP A 219 -9.10 11.66 7.78
CA TRP A 219 -10.30 11.13 7.16
C TRP A 219 -10.96 10.08 8.05
N PHE A 220 -12.29 10.10 8.09
CA PHE A 220 -13.04 9.02 8.71
C PHE A 220 -13.14 7.82 7.78
N ARG A 221 -13.05 6.63 8.36
CA ARG A 221 -13.29 5.35 7.73
C ARG A 221 -14.46 4.67 8.48
N PRO A 222 -15.67 4.61 7.89
CA PRO A 222 -16.79 3.90 8.49
C PRO A 222 -16.51 2.41 8.58
N ALA A 223 -17.27 1.73 9.44
CA ALA A 223 -17.17 0.28 9.58
C ALA A 223 -17.33 -0.42 8.22
N ASP A 224 -16.60 -1.52 8.04
CA ASP A 224 -16.67 -2.38 6.85
C ASP A 224 -16.32 -1.70 5.51
N MET A 225 -15.81 -0.46 5.51
CA MET A 225 -15.53 0.29 4.28
C MET A 225 -14.45 -0.39 3.43
N LEU A 226 -13.33 -0.76 4.05
CA LEU A 226 -12.17 -1.31 3.33
C LEU A 226 -12.19 -2.84 3.33
N TYR A 227 -12.76 -3.45 4.36
CA TYR A 227 -12.92 -4.90 4.49
C TYR A 227 -13.93 -5.21 5.60
N GLU A 228 -14.61 -6.35 5.50
CA GLU A 228 -15.57 -6.83 6.49
C GLU A 228 -14.91 -7.03 7.86
N GLY A 229 -15.56 -6.54 8.91
CA GLY A 229 -15.08 -6.54 10.29
C GLY A 229 -14.17 -5.36 10.64
N MET A 230 -13.92 -4.43 9.71
CA MET A 230 -13.17 -3.21 10.01
C MET A 230 -13.98 -2.33 10.95
N TYR A 231 -13.36 -1.92 12.06
CA TYR A 231 -13.97 -0.98 12.98
C TYR A 231 -13.89 0.47 12.47
N PRO A 232 -14.88 1.32 12.83
CA PRO A 232 -14.85 2.71 12.44
C PRO A 232 -13.68 3.45 13.11
N HIS A 233 -12.90 4.17 12.31
CA HIS A 233 -11.71 4.86 12.79
C HIS A 233 -11.40 6.11 11.98
N ILE A 234 -10.50 6.94 12.48
CA ILE A 234 -9.96 8.09 11.77
C ILE A 234 -8.55 7.75 11.33
N HIS A 235 -8.33 7.71 10.03
CA HIS A 235 -6.99 7.64 9.43
C HIS A 235 -6.43 9.04 9.36
N ALA A 236 -5.22 9.26 9.88
CA ALA A 236 -4.60 10.58 9.90
C ALA A 236 -3.10 10.53 9.62
N ILE A 237 -2.62 11.50 8.81
CA ILE A 237 -1.23 11.62 8.38
C ILE A 237 -0.72 13.01 8.71
N ALA A 238 0.40 13.09 9.42
CA ALA A 238 1.00 14.35 9.83
C ALA A 238 1.56 15.12 8.62
N ILE A 239 0.99 16.29 8.33
CA ILE A 239 1.43 17.12 7.20
C ILE A 239 2.84 17.66 7.48
N GLY A 240 3.71 17.55 6.48
CA GLY A 240 5.10 18.02 6.54
C GLY A 240 5.96 17.26 7.54
N ASP A 241 5.62 16.00 7.85
CA ASP A 241 6.50 15.07 8.56
C ASP A 241 7.57 14.56 7.59
N ASP A 242 8.83 14.62 7.97
CA ASP A 242 9.97 14.26 7.10
C ASP A 242 10.19 12.75 7.00
N GLU A 243 9.51 11.97 7.84
CA GLU A 243 9.64 10.51 7.88
C GLU A 243 8.44 9.78 7.26
N LEU A 244 7.52 10.47 6.59
CA LEU A 244 6.37 9.85 5.91
C LEU A 244 6.79 8.73 4.95
N SER A 245 5.96 7.70 4.85
CA SER A 245 6.08 6.75 3.73
C SER A 245 5.61 7.40 2.42
N ALA A 246 6.01 6.83 1.28
CA ALA A 246 5.55 7.31 -0.03
C ALA A 246 4.02 7.27 -0.16
N ALA A 247 3.38 6.19 0.30
CA ALA A 247 1.92 6.07 0.29
C ALA A 247 1.27 7.16 1.16
N ALA A 248 1.83 7.45 2.34
CA ALA A 248 1.32 8.51 3.20
C ALA A 248 1.49 9.90 2.56
N TYR A 249 2.62 10.13 1.90
CA TYR A 249 2.87 11.35 1.14
C TYR A 249 1.84 11.54 0.02
N ASP A 250 1.53 10.49 -0.73
CA ASP A 250 0.58 10.54 -1.85
C ASP A 250 -0.85 10.81 -1.38
N GLN A 251 -1.29 10.21 -0.26
CA GLN A 251 -2.60 10.53 0.32
C GLN A 251 -2.74 12.00 0.73
N ILE A 252 -1.63 12.72 0.91
CA ILE A 252 -1.66 14.17 1.14
C ILE A 252 -1.67 14.95 -0.19
N HIS A 253 -0.77 14.61 -1.12
CA HIS A 253 -0.40 15.47 -2.25
C HIS A 253 -0.93 15.05 -3.62
N ALA A 254 -1.36 13.80 -3.78
CA ALA A 254 -1.86 13.32 -5.06
C ALA A 254 -3.21 13.96 -5.41
N SER A 255 -3.67 13.77 -6.66
CA SER A 255 -4.96 14.28 -7.12
C SER A 255 -6.15 13.69 -6.35
N TYR A 256 -6.00 12.52 -5.72
CA TYR A 256 -6.97 11.89 -4.83
C TYR A 256 -6.72 12.18 -3.33
N GLY A 257 -5.71 13.01 -3.04
CA GLY A 257 -5.24 13.29 -1.69
C GLY A 257 -5.95 14.44 -0.99
N TYR A 258 -5.47 14.73 0.22
CA TYR A 258 -6.03 15.73 1.14
C TYR A 258 -6.15 17.11 0.53
N PHE A 259 -5.07 17.62 -0.08
CA PHE A 259 -5.06 18.98 -0.63
C PHE A 259 -5.96 19.14 -1.85
N ALA A 260 -6.33 18.04 -2.52
CA ALA A 260 -7.32 18.03 -3.58
C ALA A 260 -8.78 17.99 -3.07
N GLY A 261 -9.00 17.92 -1.75
CA GLY A 261 -10.33 17.82 -1.15
C GLY A 261 -10.95 16.42 -1.22
N ASN A 262 -10.11 15.42 -1.46
CA ASN A 262 -10.54 14.04 -1.60
C ASN A 262 -10.27 13.23 -0.32
N ASN A 263 -10.87 12.07 -0.23
CA ASN A 263 -10.88 11.23 0.96
C ASN A 263 -9.57 10.43 1.19
N GLY A 264 -8.54 10.69 0.39
CA GLY A 264 -7.21 10.09 0.53
C GLY A 264 -7.12 8.64 0.06
N LEU A 265 -8.19 8.03 -0.47
CA LEU A 265 -8.13 6.68 -1.00
C LEU A 265 -7.74 6.70 -2.48
N PRO A 266 -6.71 5.92 -2.91
CA PRO A 266 -6.30 5.86 -4.31
C PRO A 266 -7.24 4.99 -5.18
N ASP A 267 -8.01 4.10 -4.55
CA ASP A 267 -8.90 3.16 -5.22
C ASP A 267 -10.15 3.87 -5.74
N VAL A 268 -10.43 3.78 -7.04
CA VAL A 268 -11.58 4.41 -7.70
C VAL A 268 -12.97 3.97 -7.21
N GLU A 269 -13.10 2.81 -6.58
CA GLU A 269 -14.34 2.37 -5.96
C GLU A 269 -14.66 3.21 -4.72
N PHE A 270 -13.62 3.61 -3.99
CA PHE A 270 -13.75 4.35 -2.74
C PHE A 270 -13.29 5.80 -2.84
N ALA A 271 -12.56 6.17 -3.89
CA ALA A 271 -12.01 7.49 -4.11
C ALA A 271 -13.16 8.46 -4.38
N GLY A 272 -13.09 9.60 -3.71
CA GLY A 272 -14.08 10.64 -3.91
C GLY A 272 -13.85 11.82 -2.99
N PRO A 273 -14.74 12.82 -3.10
CA PRO A 273 -14.72 13.96 -2.21
C PRO A 273 -14.78 13.51 -0.76
N ASP A 274 -14.06 14.22 0.09
CA ASP A 274 -14.10 13.98 1.52
C ASP A 274 -15.49 14.36 2.09
N PRO A 275 -16.24 13.42 2.69
CA PRO A 275 -17.57 13.70 3.22
C PRO A 275 -17.55 14.63 4.44
N HIS A 276 -16.38 14.85 5.05
CA HIS A 276 -16.19 15.74 6.20
C HIS A 276 -15.64 17.12 5.80
N GLY A 277 -15.69 17.45 4.51
CA GLY A 277 -15.31 18.76 3.96
C GLY A 277 -13.87 18.81 3.47
N GLY A 278 -13.50 19.94 2.88
CA GLY A 278 -12.19 20.15 2.25
C GLY A 278 -11.02 20.27 3.24
N PRO A 279 -9.80 20.45 2.71
CA PRO A 279 -8.61 20.62 3.53
C PRO A 279 -8.69 21.88 4.38
N ILE A 280 -8.15 21.79 5.59
CA ILE A 280 -7.80 22.96 6.41
C ILE A 280 -6.34 23.27 6.11
N ILE A 281 -6.10 24.38 5.42
CA ILE A 281 -4.76 24.83 5.06
C ILE A 281 -4.36 25.93 6.02
N CYS A 282 -3.32 25.65 6.80
CA CYS A 282 -2.76 26.57 7.77
C CYS A 282 -1.66 27.43 7.15
N ASP A 283 -1.39 28.62 7.70
CA ASP A 283 -0.34 29.51 7.17
C ASP A 283 1.03 28.82 7.10
N TRP A 284 1.34 27.96 8.06
CA TRP A 284 2.59 27.19 8.07
C TRP A 284 2.59 26.05 7.04
N MET A 285 1.43 25.58 6.57
CA MET A 285 1.28 24.54 5.53
C MET A 285 1.39 25.11 4.11
N ASP A 286 1.27 26.43 3.93
CA ASP A 286 1.31 27.03 2.60
C ASP A 286 2.68 26.78 1.93
N SER A 287 2.61 26.31 0.69
CA SER A 287 3.72 25.98 -0.21
C SER A 287 4.70 27.12 -0.45
N SER A 288 4.33 28.38 -0.15
CA SER A 288 5.25 29.52 -0.12
C SER A 288 6.32 29.40 0.99
N VAL A 289 6.07 28.60 2.04
CA VAL A 289 6.98 28.30 3.16
C VAL A 289 7.56 26.87 3.05
N TYR A 290 6.79 25.89 2.60
CA TYR A 290 7.30 24.52 2.36
C TYR A 290 8.18 24.38 1.11
N GLY A 291 8.14 25.35 0.18
CA GLY A 291 8.98 25.38 -1.02
C GLY A 291 10.41 25.90 -0.83
N SER A 292 10.82 26.32 0.37
CA SER A 292 12.12 27.00 0.56
C SER A 292 13.03 26.49 1.69
N THR A 293 12.59 25.60 2.58
CA THR A 293 13.45 25.15 3.71
C THR A 293 13.43 23.65 4.03
N ALA A 294 12.98 22.79 3.12
CA ALA A 294 13.41 21.39 3.15
C ALA A 294 14.90 21.34 2.76
N SER A 295 15.75 21.58 3.74
CA SER A 295 17.19 21.47 3.62
C SER A 295 17.51 20.01 3.32
N ALA A 296 17.86 19.73 2.06
CA ALA A 296 18.60 18.53 1.72
C ALA A 296 19.82 18.40 2.66
N PRO A 297 20.22 17.17 3.04
CA PRO A 297 21.29 16.95 4.01
C PRO A 297 22.55 17.73 3.62
N VAL A 298 23.07 18.51 4.57
CA VAL A 298 24.23 19.39 4.42
C VAL A 298 25.46 18.59 3.98
N PRO A 299 26.10 18.89 2.83
CA PRO A 299 27.36 18.28 2.45
C PRO A 299 28.51 18.85 3.30
N THR A 300 29.33 17.94 3.81
CA THR A 300 30.64 18.21 4.45
C THR A 300 31.56 18.95 3.47
N PRO A 301 32.40 19.92 3.90
CA PRO A 301 33.18 20.78 3.00
C PRO A 301 34.14 19.98 2.10
N THR A 302 33.97 20.18 0.79
CA THR A 302 34.61 19.48 -0.31
C THR A 302 36.01 20.02 -0.59
N LEU A 303 37.02 19.14 -0.56
CA LEU A 303 38.26 19.26 -1.34
C LEU A 303 37.94 19.35 -2.84
N PRO A 304 38.72 20.04 -3.68
CA PRO A 304 38.36 20.35 -5.07
C PRO A 304 37.93 19.11 -5.87
N PRO A 305 36.89 19.23 -6.72
CA PRO A 305 36.21 18.09 -7.29
C PRO A 305 37.08 17.37 -8.34
N PRO A 306 37.18 16.04 -8.29
CA PRO A 306 37.47 15.27 -9.49
C PRO A 306 36.28 15.39 -10.46
N ALA A 307 36.56 15.35 -11.77
CA ALA A 307 35.58 15.54 -12.83
C ALA A 307 34.28 14.72 -12.64
N PRO A 308 33.10 15.27 -13.00
CA PRO A 308 31.81 14.63 -12.73
C PRO A 308 31.69 13.34 -13.53
N THR A 309 31.57 12.22 -12.82
CA THR A 309 31.05 10.99 -13.41
C THR A 309 29.54 11.05 -13.24
N ALA A 310 28.80 11.18 -14.35
CA ALA A 310 27.35 11.22 -14.35
C ALA A 310 26.79 9.97 -13.67
N THR A 311 26.20 10.13 -12.48
CA THR A 311 25.42 9.07 -11.86
C THR A 311 23.98 9.29 -12.27
N THR A 312 23.58 8.72 -13.40
CA THR A 312 22.19 8.75 -13.85
C THR A 312 21.32 8.05 -12.81
N SER A 313 20.23 8.69 -12.35
CA SER A 313 19.28 8.01 -11.45
C SER A 313 18.76 6.75 -12.13
N LEU A 314 18.70 5.65 -11.38
CA LEU A 314 18.22 4.37 -11.90
C LEU A 314 16.72 4.44 -12.26
N ALA A 315 15.95 5.21 -11.50
CA ALA A 315 14.56 5.53 -11.80
C ALA A 315 14.47 6.35 -13.10
N CYS A 316 13.55 5.95 -13.98
CA CYS A 316 13.36 6.52 -15.31
C CYS A 316 14.58 6.46 -16.23
N ALA A 317 15.55 5.57 -15.96
CA ALA A 317 16.62 5.29 -16.90
C ALA A 317 16.04 4.66 -18.18
N ARG A 318 16.44 5.16 -19.36
CA ARG A 318 16.04 4.55 -20.63
C ARG A 318 16.62 3.13 -20.70
N PRO A 319 15.79 2.08 -20.91
CA PRO A 319 16.31 0.73 -20.97
C PRO A 319 17.03 0.48 -22.30
N SER A 320 17.92 -0.52 -22.33
CA SER A 320 18.67 -0.86 -23.55
C SER A 320 17.75 -1.29 -24.69
N ASP A 321 18.17 -1.07 -25.93
CA ASP A 321 17.47 -1.53 -27.13
C ASP A 321 17.94 -2.93 -27.59
N SER A 322 18.42 -3.76 -26.65
CA SER A 322 18.87 -5.13 -26.94
C SER A 322 17.72 -6.13 -26.86
N TYR A 323 17.42 -6.79 -27.96
CA TYR A 323 16.36 -7.80 -28.07
C TYR A 323 16.89 -9.24 -28.05
N SER A 324 18.17 -9.47 -27.72
CA SER A 324 18.69 -10.84 -27.57
C SER A 324 17.87 -11.61 -26.54
N ARG A 325 17.58 -12.89 -26.82
CA ARG A 325 16.76 -13.73 -25.93
C ARG A 325 17.55 -14.18 -24.71
N VAL A 326 16.92 -14.13 -23.55
CA VAL A 326 17.44 -14.70 -22.30
C VAL A 326 16.40 -15.65 -21.71
N THR A 327 16.85 -16.64 -20.96
CA THR A 327 15.95 -17.52 -20.20
C THR A 327 16.06 -17.22 -18.72
N VAL A 328 14.94 -16.89 -18.09
CA VAL A 328 14.80 -16.60 -16.66
C VAL A 328 13.71 -17.49 -16.11
N ASN A 329 14.03 -18.30 -15.10
CA ASN A 329 13.07 -19.21 -14.44
C ASN A 329 12.34 -20.17 -15.42
N GLY A 330 13.01 -20.52 -16.53
CA GLY A 330 12.43 -21.37 -17.59
C GLY A 330 11.61 -20.62 -18.64
N TRP A 331 11.45 -19.31 -18.50
CA TRP A 331 10.71 -18.44 -19.41
C TRP A 331 11.63 -17.59 -20.28
N THR A 332 11.21 -17.31 -21.51
CA THR A 332 11.97 -16.49 -22.46
C THR A 332 11.63 -15.02 -22.26
N LEU A 333 12.65 -14.15 -22.20
CA LEU A 333 12.52 -12.70 -22.19
C LEU A 333 13.45 -12.08 -23.25
N SER A 334 13.21 -10.81 -23.61
CA SER A 334 14.24 -10.00 -24.27
C SER A 334 15.26 -9.49 -23.23
N GLN A 335 16.50 -9.23 -23.66
CA GLN A 335 17.53 -8.64 -22.82
C GLN A 335 17.11 -7.26 -22.30
N ARG A 336 16.33 -6.52 -23.10
CA ARG A 336 15.64 -5.28 -22.71
C ARG A 336 14.76 -5.48 -21.49
N SER A 337 13.75 -6.36 -21.57
CA SER A 337 12.83 -6.61 -20.45
C SER A 337 13.56 -7.15 -19.23
N TYR A 338 14.54 -8.04 -19.41
CA TYR A 338 15.35 -8.54 -18.30
C TYR A 338 16.14 -7.42 -17.60
N GLY A 339 16.77 -6.52 -18.38
CA GLY A 339 17.45 -5.35 -17.82
C GLY A 339 16.50 -4.44 -17.03
N MET A 340 15.28 -4.22 -17.55
CA MET A 340 14.25 -3.46 -16.85
C MET A 340 13.83 -4.13 -15.54
N LEU A 341 13.70 -5.46 -15.50
CA LEU A 341 13.40 -6.18 -14.26
C LEU A 341 14.54 -6.08 -13.23
N GLN A 342 15.80 -6.06 -13.66
CA GLN A 342 16.94 -5.84 -12.76
C GLN A 342 16.94 -4.42 -12.16
N VAL A 343 16.59 -3.42 -12.98
CA VAL A 343 16.37 -2.04 -12.54
C VAL A 343 15.22 -2.01 -11.53
N ALA A 344 14.08 -2.62 -11.84
CA ALA A 344 12.92 -2.68 -10.94
C ALA A 344 13.25 -3.36 -9.61
N GLN A 345 13.96 -4.50 -9.62
CA GLN A 345 14.38 -5.19 -8.40
C GLN A 345 15.24 -4.29 -7.51
N SER A 346 16.16 -3.53 -8.13
CA SER A 346 17.04 -2.59 -7.42
C SER A 346 16.26 -1.42 -6.81
N LEU A 347 15.22 -0.93 -7.50
CA LEU A 347 14.33 0.13 -7.01
C LEU A 347 13.39 -0.35 -5.90
N TYR A 348 12.90 -1.59 -6.01
CA TYR A 348 11.95 -2.18 -5.08
C TYR A 348 12.54 -2.36 -3.67
N GLY A 349 13.71 -3.01 -3.58
CA GLY A 349 14.47 -3.19 -2.34
C GLY A 349 13.74 -3.94 -1.21
N GLY A 350 12.59 -4.56 -1.47
CA GLY A 350 11.81 -5.32 -0.49
C GLY A 350 12.10 -6.83 -0.51
N PRO A 351 11.34 -7.62 0.27
CA PRO A 351 11.58 -9.07 0.44
C PRO A 351 11.18 -9.95 -0.75
N GLY A 352 10.42 -9.43 -1.72
CA GLY A 352 10.07 -10.16 -2.94
C GLY A 352 11.18 -10.19 -4.01
N ASP A 353 10.95 -11.02 -5.03
CA ASP A 353 11.87 -11.20 -6.17
C ASP A 353 11.14 -10.91 -7.50
N LEU A 354 11.37 -9.73 -8.07
CA LEU A 354 10.85 -9.30 -9.37
C LEU A 354 11.52 -10.03 -10.55
N LEU A 355 12.51 -10.88 -10.31
CA LEU A 355 13.03 -11.83 -11.30
C LEU A 355 12.31 -13.19 -11.23
N GLN A 356 11.38 -13.39 -10.27
CA GLN A 356 10.58 -14.60 -10.18
C GLN A 356 9.43 -14.58 -11.20
N VAL A 357 9.79 -14.79 -12.47
CA VAL A 357 8.85 -14.83 -13.61
C VAL A 357 7.98 -16.09 -13.54
N THR A 358 6.66 -15.89 -13.60
CA THR A 358 5.65 -16.96 -13.70
C THR A 358 5.15 -17.17 -15.11
N GLN A 359 5.26 -16.16 -15.98
CA GLN A 359 5.07 -16.26 -17.42
C GLN A 359 5.96 -15.22 -18.12
N GLY A 360 6.71 -15.62 -19.15
CA GLY A 360 7.57 -14.71 -19.91
C GLY A 360 6.97 -14.27 -21.24
N SER A 361 7.79 -13.60 -22.04
CA SER A 361 7.49 -13.19 -23.41
C SER A 361 7.58 -14.40 -24.37
N TYR A 362 7.06 -14.24 -25.58
CA TYR A 362 7.08 -15.25 -26.66
C TYR A 362 6.43 -16.59 -26.28
N SER A 363 5.47 -16.57 -25.36
CA SER A 363 4.74 -17.76 -24.92
C SER A 363 3.33 -17.76 -25.50
N ALA A 364 3.23 -18.14 -26.77
CA ALA A 364 1.93 -18.19 -27.46
C ALA A 364 1.03 -19.31 -26.91
N GLY A 365 -0.28 -19.06 -26.89
CA GLY A 365 -1.29 -20.10 -26.70
C GLY A 365 -1.61 -20.50 -25.25
N VAL A 366 -1.22 -19.70 -24.25
CA VAL A 366 -1.67 -19.90 -22.87
C VAL A 366 -3.08 -19.29 -22.72
N SER A 367 -4.08 -20.15 -22.55
CA SER A 367 -5.48 -19.75 -22.33
C SER A 367 -5.59 -18.89 -21.07
N GLY A 368 -5.84 -17.59 -21.23
CA GLY A 368 -5.91 -16.61 -20.13
C GLY A 368 -5.04 -15.36 -20.34
N SER A 369 -4.06 -15.42 -21.25
CA SER A 369 -3.18 -14.28 -21.56
C SER A 369 -3.72 -13.32 -22.63
N PHE A 370 -4.81 -13.68 -23.32
CA PHE A 370 -5.40 -12.90 -24.40
C PHE A 370 -4.39 -12.50 -25.51
N GLY A 371 -3.29 -13.24 -25.66
CA GLY A 371 -2.23 -12.99 -26.65
C GLY A 371 -1.22 -11.91 -26.26
N THR A 372 -1.26 -11.34 -25.06
CA THR A 372 -0.29 -10.31 -24.63
C THR A 372 1.14 -10.84 -24.58
N HIS A 373 1.32 -12.13 -24.30
CA HIS A 373 2.63 -12.78 -24.25
C HIS A 373 3.10 -13.38 -25.58
N ASP A 374 2.37 -13.20 -26.68
CA ASP A 374 2.73 -13.78 -27.99
C ASP A 374 4.01 -13.13 -28.55
N GLY A 375 4.32 -11.91 -28.13
CA GLY A 375 5.50 -11.13 -28.51
C GLY A 375 6.46 -10.88 -27.35
N GLY A 376 7.35 -9.90 -27.52
CA GLY A 376 8.26 -9.36 -26.52
C GLY A 376 7.57 -8.52 -25.46
N GLY A 377 8.35 -8.04 -24.48
CA GLY A 377 7.95 -7.02 -23.52
C GLY A 377 6.97 -7.42 -22.42
N ALA A 378 6.16 -8.47 -22.58
CA ALA A 378 5.19 -8.91 -21.58
C ALA A 378 5.79 -9.90 -20.57
N VAL A 379 5.51 -9.71 -19.29
CA VAL A 379 5.91 -10.59 -18.18
C VAL A 379 4.85 -10.66 -17.09
N ASP A 380 4.68 -11.86 -16.52
CA ASP A 380 3.96 -12.06 -15.26
C ASP A 380 4.96 -12.44 -14.17
N LEU A 381 4.83 -11.78 -13.02
CA LEU A 381 5.74 -11.89 -11.91
C LEU A 381 5.02 -12.42 -10.67
N SER A 382 5.68 -13.34 -9.98
CA SER A 382 5.23 -13.81 -8.68
C SER A 382 5.30 -12.68 -7.65
N ILE A 383 4.26 -12.56 -6.83
CA ILE A 383 4.27 -11.72 -5.63
C ILE A 383 4.51 -12.54 -4.36
N ARG A 384 5.10 -13.74 -4.48
CA ARG A 384 5.40 -14.59 -3.34
C ARG A 384 6.79 -14.32 -2.81
N HIS A 385 6.93 -14.41 -1.50
CA HIS A 385 8.23 -14.41 -0.84
C HIS A 385 9.03 -15.63 -1.31
N PRO A 386 10.27 -15.48 -1.80
CA PRO A 386 11.00 -16.56 -2.47
C PRO A 386 11.30 -17.75 -1.54
N GLN A 387 11.50 -17.50 -0.25
CA GLN A 387 11.79 -18.54 0.75
C GLN A 387 10.54 -19.15 1.39
N SER A 388 9.57 -18.35 1.85
CA SER A 388 8.41 -18.86 2.59
C SER A 388 7.23 -19.24 1.68
N GLY A 389 7.21 -18.76 0.42
CA GLY A 389 6.08 -18.93 -0.50
C GLY A 389 4.83 -18.12 -0.14
N ALA A 390 4.87 -17.35 0.95
CA ALA A 390 3.78 -16.49 1.39
C ALA A 390 3.52 -15.39 0.35
N ILE A 391 2.25 -15.05 0.13
CA ILE A 391 1.88 -13.97 -0.79
C ILE A 391 2.13 -12.63 -0.11
N LEU A 392 2.85 -11.73 -0.78
CA LEU A 392 3.27 -10.43 -0.28
C LEU A 392 2.29 -9.33 -0.68
N TYR A 393 1.01 -9.46 -0.30
CA TYR A 393 -0.03 -8.49 -0.67
C TYR A 393 0.37 -7.04 -0.33
N GLY A 394 0.97 -6.82 0.85
CA GLY A 394 1.42 -5.48 1.29
C GLY A 394 2.61 -4.90 0.51
N GLU A 395 3.31 -5.69 -0.30
CA GLU A 395 4.45 -5.22 -1.11
C GLU A 395 4.06 -4.85 -2.55
N THR A 396 2.84 -5.21 -2.95
CA THR A 396 2.36 -5.12 -4.33
C THR A 396 2.48 -3.71 -4.93
N GLU A 397 2.08 -2.68 -4.19
CA GLU A 397 2.19 -1.28 -4.67
C GLU A 397 3.64 -0.87 -4.88
N ARG A 398 4.55 -1.26 -3.98
CA ARG A 398 5.99 -0.96 -4.12
C ARG A 398 6.60 -1.69 -5.31
N MET A 399 6.18 -2.94 -5.54
CA MET A 399 6.59 -3.72 -6.70
C MET A 399 6.09 -3.10 -8.02
N VAL A 400 4.81 -2.75 -8.09
CA VAL A 400 4.20 -2.08 -9.26
C VAL A 400 4.88 -0.74 -9.53
N ASN A 401 5.08 0.10 -8.51
CA ASN A 401 5.77 1.38 -8.65
C ASN A 401 7.23 1.20 -9.14
N ALA A 402 7.96 0.24 -8.59
CA ALA A 402 9.33 -0.04 -9.02
C ALA A 402 9.40 -0.50 -10.49
N LEU A 403 8.44 -1.31 -10.94
CA LEU A 403 8.31 -1.71 -12.35
C LEU A 403 7.98 -0.52 -13.25
N ARG A 404 7.08 0.37 -12.82
CA ARG A 404 6.72 1.60 -13.56
C ARG A 404 7.90 2.54 -13.72
N LEU A 405 8.64 2.79 -12.65
CA LEU A 405 9.88 3.57 -12.67
C LEU A 405 10.99 2.94 -13.52
N ALA A 406 10.99 1.60 -13.65
CA ALA A 406 11.91 0.88 -14.54
C ALA A 406 11.46 0.85 -16.00
N GLY A 407 10.27 1.36 -16.30
CA GLY A 407 9.76 1.54 -17.66
C GLY A 407 8.66 0.57 -18.10
N PHE A 408 8.04 -0.17 -17.18
CA PHE A 408 6.89 -1.02 -17.50
C PHE A 408 5.56 -0.25 -17.30
N ALA A 409 4.55 -0.58 -18.10
CA ALA A 409 3.17 -0.50 -17.61
C ALA A 409 2.93 -1.74 -16.75
N ALA A 410 2.56 -1.59 -15.48
CA ALA A 410 2.44 -2.72 -14.56
C ALA A 410 1.18 -2.63 -13.71
N TRP A 411 0.53 -3.78 -13.48
CA TRP A 411 -0.68 -3.91 -12.66
C TRP A 411 -0.64 -5.18 -11.85
N TYR A 412 -1.16 -5.12 -10.63
CA TYR A 412 -1.52 -6.33 -9.89
C TYR A 412 -2.77 -6.98 -10.48
N ARG A 413 -2.77 -8.31 -10.53
CA ARG A 413 -3.91 -9.13 -10.92
C ARG A 413 -4.36 -9.97 -9.75
N SER A 414 -5.64 -9.83 -9.39
CA SER A 414 -6.21 -10.46 -8.19
C SER A 414 -7.12 -11.65 -8.50
N PRO A 415 -7.41 -12.51 -7.51
CA PRO A 415 -8.40 -13.59 -7.63
C PRO A 415 -9.79 -13.11 -8.01
N GLU A 416 -10.19 -11.92 -7.55
CA GLU A 416 -11.49 -11.31 -7.83
C GLU A 416 -11.63 -10.94 -9.31
N GLN A 417 -10.50 -10.64 -9.97
CA GLN A 417 -10.42 -10.43 -11.42
C GLN A 417 -10.34 -11.74 -12.22
N GLY A 418 -10.36 -12.89 -11.53
CA GLY A 418 -10.27 -14.23 -12.13
C GLY A 418 -8.84 -14.73 -12.35
N PHE A 419 -7.83 -14.12 -11.72
CA PHE A 419 -6.43 -14.48 -11.90
C PHE A 419 -5.81 -15.06 -10.61
N ALA A 420 -4.83 -15.97 -10.74
CA ALA A 420 -3.96 -16.24 -9.60
C ALA A 420 -3.19 -14.95 -9.24
N PRO A 421 -2.91 -14.63 -7.96
CA PRO A 421 -2.22 -13.40 -7.59
C PRO A 421 -0.84 -13.26 -8.26
N HIS A 422 -0.67 -12.26 -9.11
CA HIS A 422 0.58 -11.93 -9.80
C HIS A 422 0.62 -10.46 -10.21
N ILE A 423 1.79 -9.96 -10.62
CA ILE A 423 1.90 -8.68 -11.31
C ILE A 423 2.06 -8.93 -12.80
N HIS A 424 1.19 -8.35 -13.61
CA HIS A 424 1.29 -8.31 -15.06
C HIS A 424 1.99 -7.02 -15.50
N ALA A 425 3.02 -7.11 -16.32
CA ALA A 425 3.78 -5.94 -16.77
C ALA A 425 4.16 -5.99 -18.25
N ILE A 426 4.05 -4.85 -18.94
CA ILE A 426 4.35 -4.65 -20.35
C ILE A 426 5.46 -3.60 -20.50
N ALA A 427 6.57 -3.97 -21.13
CA ALA A 427 7.72 -3.07 -21.32
C ALA A 427 7.39 -1.96 -22.33
N VAL A 428 7.36 -0.71 -21.86
CA VAL A 428 7.08 0.45 -22.73
C VAL A 428 8.19 0.61 -23.78
N GLY A 429 7.78 0.81 -25.03
CA GLY A 429 8.70 1.00 -26.16
C GLY A 429 9.44 -0.27 -26.60
N ASP A 430 9.03 -1.46 -26.13
CA ASP A 430 9.51 -2.72 -26.70
C ASP A 430 8.98 -2.86 -28.15
N ALA A 431 9.89 -3.09 -29.10
CA ALA A 431 9.57 -3.14 -30.53
C ALA A 431 8.96 -4.47 -30.97
N GLU A 432 8.95 -5.48 -30.10
CA GLU A 432 8.47 -6.83 -30.37
C GLU A 432 7.16 -7.15 -29.64
N LEU A 433 6.52 -6.16 -29.01
CA LEU A 433 5.20 -6.32 -28.38
C LEU A 433 4.20 -7.00 -29.33
N SER A 434 3.36 -7.88 -28.80
CA SER A 434 2.18 -8.32 -29.53
C SER A 434 1.18 -7.18 -29.68
N GLU A 435 0.23 -7.32 -30.61
CA GLU A 435 -0.86 -6.35 -30.78
C GLU A 435 -1.66 -6.19 -29.48
N ALA A 436 -1.94 -7.29 -28.78
CA ALA A 436 -2.65 -7.26 -27.50
C ALA A 436 -1.85 -6.53 -26.42
N ALA A 437 -0.53 -6.75 -26.32
CA ALA A 437 0.30 -6.03 -25.36
C ALA A 437 0.40 -4.53 -25.69
N SER A 438 0.50 -4.18 -26.98
CA SER A 438 0.47 -2.79 -27.44
C SER A 438 -0.86 -2.11 -27.06
N ALA A 439 -1.99 -2.79 -27.24
CA ALA A 439 -3.30 -2.27 -26.85
C ALA A 439 -3.41 -1.98 -25.34
N GLN A 440 -2.71 -2.74 -24.49
CA GLN A 440 -2.65 -2.43 -23.05
C GLN A 440 -1.82 -1.20 -22.70
N LEU A 441 -0.95 -0.73 -23.60
CA LEU A 441 -0.24 0.53 -23.42
C LEU A 441 -1.08 1.71 -23.93
N ILE A 442 -1.50 1.62 -25.20
CA ILE A 442 -1.97 2.78 -25.99
C ILE A 442 -3.43 2.66 -26.46
N GLY A 443 -4.11 1.55 -26.17
CA GLY A 443 -5.53 1.42 -26.43
C GLY A 443 -6.37 2.25 -25.46
N PRO A 444 -7.68 2.43 -25.72
CA PRO A 444 -8.57 3.23 -24.85
C PRO A 444 -8.62 2.76 -23.40
N GLU A 445 -8.38 1.47 -23.17
CA GLU A 445 -8.31 0.84 -21.85
C GLU A 445 -6.86 0.63 -21.36
N GLY A 446 -5.91 1.32 -21.99
CA GLY A 446 -4.48 1.17 -21.77
C GLY A 446 -3.88 2.07 -20.68
N TYR A 447 -2.65 1.75 -20.34
CA TYR A 447 -1.87 2.38 -19.27
C TYR A 447 -1.79 3.90 -19.38
N PHE A 448 -1.50 4.42 -20.58
CA PHE A 448 -1.32 5.86 -20.77
C PHE A 448 -2.64 6.65 -20.69
N TYR A 449 -3.79 5.97 -20.76
CA TYR A 449 -5.10 6.55 -20.45
C TYR A 449 -5.50 6.40 -18.98
N GLY A 450 -4.60 5.92 -18.11
CA GLY A 450 -4.89 5.69 -16.69
C GLY A 450 -5.85 4.54 -16.45
N ARG A 451 -5.82 3.52 -17.31
CA ARG A 451 -6.72 2.38 -17.28
C ARG A 451 -5.95 1.09 -16.94
N ASN A 452 -6.67 0.06 -16.53
CA ASN A 452 -6.11 -1.17 -15.97
C ASN A 452 -5.61 -2.20 -17.02
N GLY A 453 -5.66 -1.87 -18.31
CA GLY A 453 -5.24 -2.76 -19.39
C GLY A 453 -6.13 -3.97 -19.66
N LEU A 454 -7.28 -4.10 -18.98
CA LEU A 454 -8.21 -5.22 -19.23
C LEU A 454 -9.32 -4.80 -20.22
N PRO A 455 -9.76 -5.72 -21.09
CA PRO A 455 -10.87 -5.46 -22.01
C PRO A 455 -12.24 -5.68 -21.36
N ASP A 456 -13.27 -5.28 -22.09
CA ASP A 456 -14.70 -5.55 -21.82
C ASP A 456 -15.18 -5.06 -20.45
N GLU A 457 -16.06 -5.81 -19.79
CA GLU A 457 -16.62 -5.50 -18.47
C GLU A 457 -15.58 -5.43 -17.33
N ARG A 458 -14.34 -5.86 -17.60
CA ARG A 458 -13.21 -5.74 -16.67
C ARG A 458 -12.39 -4.47 -16.90
N ALA A 459 -12.67 -3.75 -17.97
CA ALA A 459 -12.06 -2.46 -18.23
C ALA A 459 -12.44 -1.47 -17.13
N GLY A 460 -11.44 -0.74 -16.65
CA GLY A 460 -11.64 0.18 -15.56
C GLY A 460 -10.42 1.06 -15.35
N PRO A 461 -10.53 2.02 -14.43
CA PRO A 461 -9.39 2.84 -14.02
C PRO A 461 -8.26 1.98 -13.47
N ASP A 462 -7.04 2.45 -13.66
CA ASP A 462 -5.85 1.85 -13.05
C ASP A 462 -5.88 2.03 -11.52
N PRO A 463 -5.95 0.95 -10.72
CA PRO A 463 -6.05 1.06 -9.27
C PRO A 463 -4.73 1.46 -8.59
N HIS A 464 -3.60 1.48 -9.31
CA HIS A 464 -2.27 1.76 -8.77
C HIS A 464 -1.79 3.18 -9.08
N GLY A 465 -2.69 4.08 -9.46
CA GLY A 465 -2.37 5.49 -9.72
C GLY A 465 -1.65 5.71 -11.04
N GLY A 466 -2.39 5.68 -12.15
CA GLY A 466 -2.05 6.26 -13.45
C GLY A 466 -0.67 5.94 -14.08
N PRO A 467 -0.38 6.49 -15.27
CA PRO A 467 0.91 6.32 -15.90
C PRO A 467 2.02 7.12 -15.20
N ILE A 468 3.18 6.48 -14.99
CA ILE A 468 4.45 7.16 -14.76
C ILE A 468 5.08 7.34 -16.14
N VAL A 469 5.24 8.59 -16.56
CA VAL A 469 5.80 8.93 -17.87
C VAL A 469 7.21 9.49 -17.68
N CYS A 470 8.21 8.66 -17.98
CA CYS A 470 9.61 9.08 -17.99
C CYS A 470 9.93 9.93 -19.24
N SER A 471 10.93 10.81 -19.16
CA SER A 471 11.27 11.70 -20.29
C SER A 471 11.52 10.95 -21.59
N TRP A 472 12.22 9.81 -21.54
CA TRP A 472 12.49 8.99 -22.72
C TRP A 472 11.23 8.36 -23.32
N MET A 473 10.19 8.12 -22.51
CA MET A 473 8.90 7.65 -23.02
C MET A 473 8.20 8.76 -23.80
N SER A 474 8.24 9.99 -23.28
CA SER A 474 7.75 11.18 -23.99
C SER A 474 8.49 11.43 -25.30
N ASP A 475 9.82 11.27 -25.32
CA ASP A 475 10.62 11.36 -26.54
C ASP A 475 10.23 10.30 -27.58
N MET A 476 9.71 9.15 -27.13
CA MET A 476 9.20 8.07 -27.98
C MET A 476 7.72 8.27 -28.37
N GLY A 477 7.07 9.34 -27.93
CA GLY A 477 5.68 9.66 -28.24
C GLY A 477 4.65 9.12 -27.25
N TYR A 478 5.08 8.54 -26.13
CA TYR A 478 4.18 8.14 -25.04
C TYR A 478 3.98 9.32 -24.09
N GLY A 479 2.73 9.74 -23.91
CA GLY A 479 2.36 10.83 -22.98
C GLY A 479 1.40 10.34 -21.91
N ASP A 480 1.13 11.19 -20.93
CA ASP A 480 -0.06 11.01 -20.10
C ASP A 480 -1.26 11.47 -20.94
N TRP A 481 -2.16 10.55 -21.27
CA TRP A 481 -3.29 10.76 -22.17
C TRP A 481 -4.64 10.79 -21.43
N ARG A 482 -4.60 10.95 -20.10
CA ARG A 482 -5.78 11.12 -19.24
C ARG A 482 -6.49 12.45 -19.42
#